data_AF-A0A1F9VKE0-F1
#
_entry.id   AF-A0A1F9VKE0-F1
#
_cell.length_a   1.000
_cell.length_b   1.000
_cell.length_c   1.000
_cell.angle_alpha   90.00
_cell.angle_beta   90.00
_cell.angle_gamma   90.00
#
_symmetry.space_group_name_H-M   'P 1'
#
loop_
_entity.id
_entity.type
_entity.pdbx_description
1 polymer ?
#
loop_
_entity_poly.entity_id
_entity_poly.type
_entity_poly.pdbx_seq_one_letter_code
_entity_poly.pdbx_strand_id
1 'polypeptide(L)'
;MKTFIEIIIVYWTWFAFVISIIWGIYGAVLFTPKSDSKFKTILLRFYQFNFNFMGSLAGWFCFHILTIRLKAPYLNIGSTDFILIILTVLGLTGHLPESIYGLVISIKKLGEAVANRIIKSDEK
;
A
#
# COMPACT_ATOMS: atom_id res chain seq x y z
N MET A 1 32.50 -4.52 12.64
CA MET A 1 31.29 -5.24 12.14
C MET A 1 30.00 -4.70 12.77
N LYS A 2 29.90 -4.54 14.10
CA LYS A 2 28.74 -3.90 14.78
C LYS A 2 28.37 -2.53 14.19
N THR A 3 29.34 -1.62 14.08
CA THR A 3 29.14 -0.26 13.55
C THR A 3 28.60 -0.25 12.12
N PHE A 4 29.04 -1.17 11.26
CA PHE A 4 28.57 -1.26 9.88
C PHE A 4 27.11 -1.72 9.80
N ILE A 5 26.71 -2.69 10.63
CA ILE A 5 25.33 -3.18 10.72
C ILE A 5 24.42 -2.08 11.27
N GLU A 6 24.85 -1.35 12.30
CA GLU A 6 24.12 -0.20 12.86
C GLU A 6 23.86 0.87 11.80
N ILE A 7 24.88 1.19 11.00
CA ILE A 7 24.75 2.15 9.88
C ILE A 7 23.68 1.68 8.88
N ILE A 8 23.70 0.41 8.48
CA ILE A 8 22.70 -0.14 7.54
C ILE A 8 21.29 -0.05 8.13
N ILE A 9 21.12 -0.42 9.40
CA ILE A 9 19.81 -0.36 10.08
C ILE A 9 19.29 1.07 10.13
N VAL A 10 20.16 2.04 10.45
CA VAL A 10 19.79 3.46 10.52
C VAL A 10 19.36 3.97 9.14
N TYR A 11 20.15 3.74 8.09
CA TYR A 11 19.78 4.17 6.74
C TYR A 11 18.51 3.49 6.24
N TRP A 12 18.34 2.19 6.51
CA TRP A 12 17.12 1.48 6.15
C TRP A 12 15.90 2.03 6.86
N THR A 13 16.02 2.30 8.16
CA THR A 13 14.92 2.87 8.96
C THR A 13 14.52 4.24 8.45
N TRP A 14 15.49 5.10 8.13
CA TRP A 14 15.23 6.40 7.52
C TRP A 14 14.54 6.28 6.16
N PHE A 15 15.04 5.40 5.29
CA PHE A 15 14.44 5.13 4.00
C PHE A 15 12.98 4.64 4.15
N ALA A 16 12.75 3.64 4.99
CA ALA A 16 11.42 3.09 5.27
C ALA A 16 10.48 4.17 5.80
N PHE A 17 10.96 5.02 6.70
CA PHE A 17 10.18 6.11 7.27
C PHE A 17 9.79 7.16 6.22
N VAL A 18 10.75 7.62 5.41
CA VAL A 18 10.51 8.62 4.35
C VAL A 18 9.53 8.09 3.30
N ILE A 19 9.72 6.87 2.80
CA ILE A 19 8.81 6.27 1.82
C ILE A 19 7.42 6.08 2.44
N SER A 20 7.34 5.69 3.70
CA SER A 20 6.05 5.53 4.38
C SER A 20 5.32 6.85 4.59
N ILE A 21 6.03 7.96 4.85
CA ILE A 21 5.43 9.29 4.88
C ILE A 21 4.83 9.63 3.52
N ILE A 22 5.60 9.42 2.45
CA ILE A 22 5.12 9.68 1.08
C ILE A 22 3.86 8.86 0.82
N TRP A 23 3.88 7.56 1.12
CA TRP A 23 2.71 6.70 0.96
C TRP A 23 1.52 7.11 1.82
N GLY A 24 1.74 7.52 3.07
CA GLY A 24 0.70 8.08 3.93
C GLY A 24 0.04 9.29 3.31
N ILE A 25 0.84 10.25 2.81
CA ILE A 25 0.32 11.46 2.15
C ILE A 25 -0.45 11.10 0.89
N TYR A 26 0.11 10.24 0.03
CA TYR A 26 -0.57 9.77 -1.17
C TYR A 26 -1.89 9.08 -0.86
N GLY A 27 -1.92 8.22 0.15
CA GLY A 27 -3.14 7.53 0.58
C GLY A 27 -4.21 8.50 1.08
N ALA A 28 -3.82 9.49 1.88
CA ALA A 28 -4.72 10.53 2.36
C ALA A 28 -5.31 11.38 1.22
N VAL A 29 -4.54 11.63 0.16
CA VAL A 29 -4.99 12.44 -0.98
C VAL A 29 -5.87 11.63 -1.93
N LEU A 30 -5.49 10.38 -2.25
CA LEU A 30 -6.15 9.57 -3.27
C LEU A 30 -7.36 8.81 -2.75
N PHE A 31 -7.30 8.28 -1.53
CA PHE A 31 -8.32 7.35 -1.02
C PHE A 31 -9.31 7.99 -0.04
N THR A 32 -9.19 9.29 0.23
CA THR A 32 -10.20 9.98 1.05
C THR A 32 -11.48 10.23 0.24
N PRO A 33 -12.62 9.64 0.62
CA PRO A 33 -13.88 9.91 -0.05
C PRO A 33 -14.36 11.34 0.22
N LYS A 34 -15.13 11.88 -0.73
CA LYS A 34 -15.77 13.19 -0.56
C LYS A 34 -16.81 13.12 0.56
N SER A 35 -16.84 14.13 1.41
CA SER A 35 -17.79 14.27 2.52
C SER A 35 -18.24 15.72 2.62
N ASP A 36 -19.52 15.93 2.92
CA ASP A 36 -20.14 17.26 3.03
C ASP A 36 -19.63 18.04 4.25
N SER A 37 -19.16 17.33 5.28
CA SER A 37 -18.53 17.95 6.46
C SER A 37 -17.02 18.06 6.28
N LYS A 38 -16.49 19.28 6.40
CA LYS A 38 -15.03 19.56 6.42
C LYS A 38 -14.31 18.79 7.52
N PHE A 39 -14.90 18.73 8.71
CA PHE A 39 -14.30 18.02 9.85
C PHE A 39 -14.21 16.51 9.58
N LYS A 40 -15.27 15.91 9.03
CA LYS A 40 -15.27 14.49 8.66
C LYS A 40 -14.24 14.20 7.57
N THR A 41 -14.07 15.08 6.59
CA THR A 41 -13.02 14.96 5.56
C THR A 41 -11.61 14.97 6.16
N ILE A 42 -11.33 15.85 7.13
CA ILE A 42 -10.03 15.89 7.81
C ILE A 42 -9.78 14.59 8.59
N LEU A 43 -10.78 14.09 9.33
CA LEU A 43 -10.66 12.82 10.04
C LEU A 43 -10.41 11.64 9.09
N LEU A 44 -11.10 11.61 7.95
CA LEU A 44 -10.88 10.58 6.94
C LEU A 44 -9.48 10.66 6.33
N ARG A 45 -8.98 11.86 6.03
CA ARG A 45 -7.59 12.06 5.57
C ARG A 45 -6.57 11.59 6.59
N PHE A 46 -6.80 11.91 7.86
CA PHE A 46 -5.91 11.49 8.94
C PHE A 46 -5.92 9.97 9.09
N TYR A 47 -7.09 9.34 9.05
CA TYR A 47 -7.20 7.88 9.06
C TYR A 47 -6.46 7.25 7.87
N GLN A 48 -6.72 7.74 6.65
CA GLN A 48 -6.07 7.25 5.43
C GLN A 48 -4.56 7.45 5.47
N PHE A 49 -4.07 8.58 5.98
CA PHE A 49 -2.65 8.81 6.21
C PHE A 49 -2.07 7.74 7.13
N ASN A 50 -2.62 7.57 8.33
CA ASN A 50 -2.08 6.66 9.33
C ASN A 50 -2.12 5.20 8.87
N PHE A 51 -3.20 4.79 8.21
CA PHE A 51 -3.34 3.43 7.70
C PHE A 51 -2.25 3.12 6.67
N ASN A 52 -2.05 3.98 5.67
CA ASN A 52 -1.04 3.76 4.63
C ASN A 52 0.38 3.97 5.16
N PHE A 53 0.60 4.94 6.03
CA PHE A 53 1.89 5.18 6.69
C PHE A 53 2.31 3.96 7.52
N MET A 54 1.46 3.50 8.44
CA MET A 54 1.77 2.37 9.32
C MET A 54 1.87 1.06 8.54
N GLY A 55 1.00 0.85 7.54
CA GLY A 55 1.06 -0.30 6.65
C GLY A 55 2.38 -0.38 5.88
N SER A 56 2.76 0.71 5.20
CA SER A 56 4.04 0.82 4.48
C SER A 56 5.22 0.62 5.43
N LEU A 57 5.20 1.25 6.60
CA LEU A 57 6.30 1.16 7.57
C LEU A 57 6.48 -0.27 8.05
N ALA A 58 5.39 -0.94 8.44
CA ALA A 58 5.41 -2.34 8.84
C ALA A 58 5.89 -3.26 7.69
N GLY A 59 5.47 -2.99 6.45
CA GLY A 59 5.90 -3.73 5.26
C GLY A 59 7.41 -3.64 5.02
N TRP A 60 7.99 -2.44 5.13
CA TRP A 60 9.43 -2.22 4.99
C TRP A 60 10.26 -2.87 6.12
N PHE A 61 9.75 -2.88 7.36
CA PHE A 61 10.40 -3.59 8.46
C PHE A 61 10.32 -5.11 8.28
N CYS A 62 9.16 -5.64 7.90
CA CYS A 62 9.02 -7.07 7.57
C CYS A 62 9.96 -7.46 6.43
N PHE A 63 10.10 -6.61 5.42
CA PHE A 63 11.02 -6.85 4.30
C PHE A 63 12.47 -6.87 4.78
N HIS A 64 12.86 -5.94 5.64
CA HIS A 64 14.20 -5.94 6.22
C HIS A 64 14.50 -7.23 6.99
N ILE A 65 13.60 -7.64 7.88
CA ILE A 65 13.72 -8.86 8.68
C ILE A 65 13.84 -10.08 7.76
N LEU A 66 13.01 -10.16 6.72
CA LEU A 66 13.06 -11.22 5.72
C LEU A 66 14.43 -11.24 4.99
N THR A 67 14.95 -10.09 4.56
CA THR A 67 16.27 -10.04 3.88
C THR A 67 17.42 -10.46 4.79
N ILE A 68 17.35 -10.16 6.10
CA ILE A 68 18.34 -10.63 7.08
C ILE A 68 18.22 -12.14 7.26
N ARG A 69 17.00 -12.67 7.41
CA ARG A 69 16.75 -14.10 7.59
C ARG A 69 17.20 -14.93 6.38
N LEU A 70 16.92 -14.47 5.17
CA LEU A 70 17.31 -15.17 3.93
C LEU A 70 18.83 -15.20 3.70
N LYS A 71 19.60 -14.33 4.36
CA LYS A 71 21.07 -14.35 4.33
C LYS A 71 21.70 -15.35 5.30
N ALA A 72 20.91 -15.95 6.21
CA ALA A 72 21.43 -16.91 7.16
C ALA A 72 21.58 -18.29 6.48
N PRO A 73 22.81 -18.85 6.37
CA PRO A 73 23.09 -20.03 5.54
C PRO A 73 22.50 -21.35 6.04
N TYR A 74 21.90 -21.38 7.23
CA TYR A 74 21.36 -22.60 7.86
C TYR A 74 19.86 -22.50 8.18
N LEU A 75 19.17 -21.46 7.71
CA LEU A 75 17.75 -21.26 8.00
C LEU A 75 16.89 -21.94 6.91
N ASN A 76 16.13 -22.97 7.28
CA ASN A 76 15.08 -23.47 6.41
C ASN A 76 13.95 -22.43 6.33
N ILE A 77 13.50 -22.13 5.11
CA ILE A 77 12.34 -21.26 4.88
C ILE A 77 11.12 -21.90 5.54
N GLY A 78 10.61 -21.25 6.58
CA GLY A 78 9.49 -21.75 7.38
C GLY A 78 8.20 -20.98 7.13
N SER A 79 7.13 -21.39 7.84
CA SER A 79 5.84 -20.70 7.81
C SER A 79 5.94 -19.23 8.25
N THR A 80 6.85 -18.90 9.16
CA THR A 80 7.13 -17.50 9.56
C THR A 80 7.63 -16.65 8.40
N ASP A 81 8.48 -17.20 7.51
CA ASP A 81 9.00 -16.48 6.36
C ASP A 81 7.90 -16.22 5.33
N PHE A 82 6.97 -17.17 5.17
CA PHE A 82 5.78 -16.98 4.33
C PHE A 82 4.87 -15.87 4.86
N ILE A 83 4.65 -15.81 6.18
CA ILE A 83 3.90 -14.72 6.81
C ILE A 83 4.62 -13.38 6.59
N LEU A 84 5.95 -13.33 6.75
CA LEU A 84 6.73 -12.13 6.49
C LEU A 84 6.60 -11.66 5.04
N ILE A 85 6.62 -12.59 4.07
CA ILE A 85 6.39 -12.26 2.65
C ILE A 85 5.00 -11.64 2.45
N ILE A 86 3.96 -12.23 3.02
CA ILE A 86 2.59 -11.70 2.91
C ILE A 86 2.51 -10.30 3.52
N LEU A 87 3.02 -10.12 4.75
CA LEU A 87 3.01 -8.83 5.43
C LEU A 87 3.83 -7.77 4.71
N THR A 88 4.96 -8.16 4.11
CA THR A 88 5.75 -7.29 3.24
C THR A 88 4.94 -6.86 2.03
N VAL A 89 4.31 -7.79 1.31
CA VAL A 89 3.52 -7.44 0.11
C VAL A 89 2.34 -6.55 0.50
N LEU A 90 1.55 -6.92 1.49
CA LEU A 90 0.40 -6.13 1.93
C LEU A 90 0.81 -4.76 2.47
N GLY A 91 1.87 -4.70 3.27
CA GLY A 91 2.36 -3.46 3.86
C GLY A 91 2.92 -2.50 2.81
N LEU A 92 3.80 -2.98 1.92
CA LEU A 92 4.41 -2.17 0.86
C LEU A 92 3.41 -1.69 -0.19
N THR A 93 2.36 -2.47 -0.44
CA THR A 93 1.35 -2.14 -1.45
C THR A 93 0.19 -1.34 -0.88
N GLY A 94 -0.04 -1.34 0.44
CA GLY A 94 -1.10 -0.56 1.08
C GLY A 94 -2.48 -0.85 0.46
N HIS A 95 -3.23 0.20 0.13
CA HIS A 95 -4.51 0.10 -0.60
C HIS A 95 -4.39 -0.33 -2.08
N LEU A 96 -3.30 -0.97 -2.53
CA LEU A 96 -3.24 -1.56 -3.87
C LEU A 96 -4.42 -2.50 -4.17
N PRO A 97 -4.90 -3.36 -3.24
CA PRO A 97 -6.09 -4.16 -3.48
C PRO A 97 -7.34 -3.30 -3.74
N GLU A 98 -7.52 -2.20 -2.99
CA GLU A 98 -8.63 -1.27 -3.20
C GLU A 98 -8.46 -0.44 -4.49
N SER A 99 -7.23 -0.13 -4.88
CA SER A 99 -6.91 0.55 -6.14
C SER A 99 -7.20 -0.34 -7.35
N ILE A 100 -6.83 -1.62 -7.26
CA ILE A 100 -7.16 -2.64 -8.26
C ILE A 100 -8.68 -2.82 -8.33
N TYR A 101 -9.35 -2.93 -7.18
CA TYR A 101 -10.81 -3.03 -7.11
C TYR A 101 -11.50 -1.80 -7.75
N GLY A 102 -11.04 -0.59 -7.43
CA GLY A 102 -11.54 0.66 -8.02
C GLY A 102 -11.31 0.74 -9.52
N LEU A 103 -10.17 0.25 -10.01
CA LEU A 103 -9.85 0.19 -11.44
C LEU A 103 -10.77 -0.79 -12.18
N VAL A 104 -11.00 -1.99 -11.63
CA VAL A 104 -11.93 -2.98 -12.19
C VAL A 104 -13.35 -2.41 -12.27
N ILE A 105 -13.82 -1.73 -11.22
CA ILE A 105 -15.14 -1.07 -11.23
C ILE A 105 -15.20 0.03 -12.29
N SER A 106 -14.13 0.82 -12.43
CA SER A 106 -14.08 1.90 -13.41
C SER A 106 -14.15 1.38 -14.84
N ILE A 107 -13.43 0.28 -15.15
CA ILE A 107 -13.53 -0.41 -16.45
C ILE A 107 -14.94 -0.92 -16.69
N LYS A 108 -15.57 -1.54 -15.68
CA LYS A 108 -16.95 -2.03 -15.77
C LYS A 108 -17.93 -0.91 -16.15
N LYS A 109 -17.86 0.23 -15.45
CA LYS A 109 -18.70 1.40 -15.74
C LYS A 109 -18.45 1.97 -17.14
N LEU A 110 -17.21 1.96 -17.61
CA LEU A 110 -16.84 2.44 -18.93
C LEU A 110 -17.43 1.53 -20.03
N GLY A 111 -17.39 0.21 -19.84
CA GLY A 111 -18.04 -0.77 -20.71
C GLY A 111 -19.56 -0.57 -20.77
N GLU A 112 -20.22 -0.40 -19.62
CA GLU A 112 -21.66 -0.12 -19.54
C GLU A 112 -22.03 1.19 -20.27
N ALA A 113 -21.22 2.24 -20.13
CA ALA A 113 -21.45 3.52 -20.81
C ALA A 113 -21.30 3.42 -22.34
N VAL A 114 -20.32 2.64 -22.81
CA VAL A 114 -20.12 2.37 -24.25
C VAL A 114 -21.27 1.54 -24.82
N ALA A 115 -21.66 0.46 -24.13
CA ALA A 115 -22.78 -0.38 -24.54
C ALA A 115 -24.08 0.42 -24.66
N ASN A 116 -24.40 1.26 -23.66
CA ASN A 116 -25.58 2.11 -23.69
C ASN A 116 -25.55 3.16 -24.80
N ARG A 117 -24.38 3.61 -25.25
CA ARG A 117 -24.24 4.51 -26.41
C ARG A 117 -24.49 3.80 -27.74
N ILE A 118 -24.04 2.56 -27.88
CA ILE A 118 -24.24 1.76 -29.09
C ILE A 118 -25.73 1.41 -29.24
N ILE A 119 -26.38 0.95 -28.17
CA ILE A 119 -27.82 0.62 -28.20
C ILE A 119 -28.67 1.84 -28.58
N LYS A 120 -28.37 3.02 -28.03
CA LYS A 120 -29.06 4.28 -28.40
C LYS A 120 -28.76 4.78 -29.82
N SER A 121 -27.68 4.31 -30.43
CA SER A 121 -27.31 4.62 -31.82
C SER A 121 -28.13 3.79 -32.80
N ASP A 122 -28.43 2.53 -32.47
CA ASP A 122 -29.20 1.62 -33.32
C ASP A 122 -30.72 1.86 -33.27
N GLU A 123 -31.22 2.60 -32.27
CA GLU A 123 -32.63 3.00 -32.15
C GLU A 123 -32.99 4.29 -32.96
N LYS A 124 -32.02 4.90 -33.65
CA LYS A 124 -32.23 6.09 -34.50
C LYS A 124 -32.15 5.75 -35.98
#